data_AF-A0A958IVU0-F1
#
_entry.id   AF-A0A958IVU0-F1
#
_cell.length_a   1.000
_cell.length_b   1.000
_cell.length_c   1.000
_cell.angle_alpha   90.00
_cell.angle_beta   90.00
_cell.angle_gamma   90.00
#
_symmetry.space_group_name_H-M   'P 1'
#
loop_
_entity.id
_entity.type
_entity.pdbx_description
1 polymer ?
#
loop_
_entity_poly.entity_id
_entity_poly.type
_entity_poly.pdbx_seq_one_letter_code
_entity_poly.pdbx_strand_id
1 'polypeptide(L)'
;QLGQAAPRLLCSLIHKFGRRETDNFEEFIKELEAQPTPAVGELFLFVDECHRTQGGKLHRVMKALLPGAVFIGFTGTPLLAKDRATSREV
;
A
#
# COMPACT_ATOMS: atom_id res chain seq x y z
N GLN A 1 -12.29 -7.11 -23.67
CA GLN A 1 -11.74 -5.91 -22.99
C GLN A 1 -10.32 -6.13 -22.44
N LEU A 2 -9.97 -7.29 -21.87
CA LEU A 2 -8.60 -7.57 -21.37
C LEU A 2 -7.49 -7.68 -22.43
N GLY A 3 -7.85 -7.78 -23.72
CA GLY A 3 -6.88 -7.83 -24.83
C GLY A 3 -6.36 -6.47 -25.30
N GLN A 4 -6.79 -5.37 -24.68
CA GLN A 4 -6.31 -4.03 -25.01
C GLN A 4 -5.22 -3.60 -24.01
N ALA A 5 -4.16 -2.96 -24.50
CA ALA A 5 -3.05 -2.48 -23.68
C ALA A 5 -3.43 -1.30 -22.76
N ALA A 6 -4.60 -0.68 -22.99
CA ALA A 6 -5.16 0.40 -22.20
C ALA A 6 -6.62 0.10 -21.80
N PRO A 7 -7.05 0.48 -20.58
CA PRO A 7 -6.23 1.02 -19.50
C PRO A 7 -5.24 -0.03 -18.96
N ARG A 8 -4.08 0.42 -18.47
CA ARG A 8 -3.03 -0.49 -17.97
C ARG A 8 -3.47 -1.09 -16.64
N LEU A 9 -3.37 -2.41 -16.51
CA LEU A 9 -3.58 -3.12 -15.25
C LEU A 9 -2.26 -3.72 -14.77
N LEU A 10 -1.86 -3.40 -13.54
CA LEU A 10 -0.69 -3.97 -12.88
C LEU A 10 -1.14 -4.63 -11.58
N CYS A 11 -0.86 -5.92 -11.43
CA CYS A 11 -1.11 -6.67 -10.21
C CYS A 11 0.23 -7.06 -9.56
N SER A 12 0.36 -6.79 -8.27
CA SER A 12 1.55 -7.13 -7.50
C SER A 12 1.18 -7.44 -6.05
N LEU A 13 2.05 -8.19 -5.37
CA LEU A 13 1.89 -8.49 -3.95
C LEU A 13 2.54 -7.38 -3.12
N ILE A 14 1.88 -6.96 -2.05
CA ILE A 14 2.31 -5.83 -1.22
C ILE A 14 3.72 -6.02 -0.63
N HIS A 15 4.15 -7.26 -0.38
CA HIS A 15 5.49 -7.54 0.14
C HIS A 15 6.63 -7.22 -0.83
N LYS A 16 6.34 -6.99 -2.13
CA LYS A 16 7.34 -6.54 -3.11
C LYS A 16 7.69 -5.05 -2.96
N PHE A 17 6.88 -4.30 -2.21
CA PHE A 17 7.09 -2.87 -1.96
C PHE A 17 7.92 -2.59 -0.69
N GLY A 18 8.22 -3.60 0.13
CA GLY A 18 9.13 -3.50 1.26
C GLY A 18 10.53 -4.03 0.90
N ARG A 19 11.59 -3.31 1.25
CA ARG A 19 12.94 -3.89 1.26
C ARG A 19 13.01 -4.96 2.34
N ARG A 20 13.59 -6.12 2.02
CA ARG A 20 13.67 -7.29 2.92
C ARG A 20 14.51 -7.06 4.18
N GLU A 21 15.24 -5.94 4.29
CA GLU A 21 16.25 -5.72 5.33
C GLU A 21 16.39 -4.23 5.68
N THR A 22 15.34 -3.62 6.20
CA THR A 22 15.47 -2.27 6.76
C THR A 22 14.76 -2.24 8.11
N ASP A 23 15.57 -2.33 9.17
CA ASP A 23 15.10 -2.22 10.55
C ASP A 23 14.50 -0.82 10.84
N ASN A 24 14.83 0.17 9.98
CA ASN A 24 14.41 1.56 10.11
C ASN A 24 13.40 2.00 9.03
N PHE A 25 12.15 1.51 9.14
CA PHE A 25 11.05 1.87 8.24
C PHE A 25 10.78 3.38 8.13
N GLU A 26 11.02 4.14 9.20
CA GLU A 26 10.74 5.58 9.23
C GLU A 26 11.73 6.38 8.36
N GLU A 27 13.01 5.99 8.38
CA GLU A 27 14.03 6.59 7.52
C GLU A 27 13.73 6.30 6.04
N PHE A 28 13.35 5.07 5.73
CA PHE A 28 12.96 4.69 4.38
C PHE A 28 11.74 5.48 3.87
N ILE A 29 10.73 5.71 4.72
CA ILE A 29 9.58 6.55 4.35
C ILE A 29 10.03 7.98 4.04
N LYS A 30 10.92 8.57 4.86
CA LYS A 30 11.45 9.93 4.63
C LYS A 30 12.20 10.03 3.31
N GLU A 31 13.00 9.02 2.95
CA GLU A 31 13.70 8.98 1.66
C GLU A 31 12.71 8.98 0.49
N LEU A 32 11.65 8.17 0.57
CA LEU A 32 10.60 8.12 -0.45
C LEU A 32 9.83 9.43 -0.58
N GLU A 33 9.54 10.09 0.55
CA GLU A 33 8.87 11.40 0.56
C GLU A 33 9.76 12.51 -0.01
N ALA A 34 11.08 12.44 0.22
CA ALA A 34 12.05 13.39 -0.33
C ALA A 34 12.25 13.21 -1.84
N GLN A 35 12.08 11.98 -2.35
CA GLN A 35 12.24 11.66 -3.76
C GLN A 35 11.07 10.78 -4.26
N PRO A 36 9.88 11.40 -4.51
CA PRO A 36 8.68 10.65 -4.88
C PRO A 36 8.83 9.98 -6.26
N THR A 37 8.13 8.86 -6.45
CA THR A 37 8.14 8.15 -7.72
C THR A 37 7.48 9.02 -8.81
N PRO A 38 8.08 9.14 -10.01
CA PRO A 38 7.50 9.89 -11.12
C PRO A 38 6.36 9.11 -11.80
N ALA A 39 5.33 8.77 -11.04
CA ALA A 39 4.17 8.06 -11.55
C ALA A 39 3.26 9.05 -12.30
N VAL A 40 2.86 8.70 -13.52
CA VAL A 40 2.13 9.62 -14.43
C VAL A 40 0.69 9.15 -14.61
N GLY A 41 -0.24 10.10 -14.48
CA GLY A 41 -1.68 9.90 -14.67
C GLY A 41 -2.43 9.64 -13.38
N GLU A 42 -3.73 9.35 -13.51
CA GLU A 42 -4.59 9.01 -12.37
C GLU A 42 -4.42 7.53 -12.02
N LEU A 43 -3.94 7.29 -10.80
CA LEU A 43 -3.66 5.94 -10.30
C LEU A 43 -4.72 5.53 -9.29
N PHE A 44 -5.35 4.37 -9.56
CA PHE A 44 -6.30 3.74 -8.67
C PHE A 44 -5.70 2.42 -8.17
N LEU A 45 -5.43 2.35 -6.86
CA LEU A 45 -4.86 1.19 -6.22
C LEU A 45 -5.95 0.44 -5.47
N PHE A 46 -6.23 -0.77 -5.90
CA PHE A 46 -7.13 -1.70 -5.22
C PHE A 46 -6.29 -2.63 -4.34
N VAL A 47 -6.54 -2.59 -3.03
CA VAL A 47 -5.81 -3.38 -2.03
C VAL A 47 -6.75 -4.42 -1.46
N ASP A 48 -6.43 -5.70 -1.68
CA ASP A 48 -7.16 -6.81 -1.10
C ASP A 48 -6.66 -7.13 0.31
N GLU A 49 -7.56 -7.64 1.15
CA GLU A 49 -7.39 -7.91 2.59
C GLU A 49 -6.60 -6.83 3.35
N CYS A 50 -7.00 -5.57 3.14
CA CYS A 50 -6.28 -4.40 3.63
C CYS A 50 -6.14 -4.31 5.16
N HIS A 51 -6.85 -5.15 5.92
CA HIS A 51 -6.72 -5.24 7.37
C HIS A 51 -5.49 -6.06 7.83
N ARG A 52 -4.98 -7.00 7.01
CA ARG A 52 -3.86 -7.90 7.39
C ARG A 52 -2.48 -7.28 7.18
N THR A 53 -2.39 -6.12 6.54
CA THR A 53 -1.11 -5.55 6.14
C THR A 53 -0.32 -5.06 7.35
N GLN A 54 0.56 -5.90 7.90
CA GLN A 54 1.70 -5.62 8.80
C GLN A 54 1.65 -4.24 9.50
N GLY A 55 0.64 -4.03 10.35
CA GLY A 55 0.47 -2.83 11.19
C GLY A 55 0.33 -1.49 10.45
N GLY A 56 -0.07 -1.47 9.17
CA GLY A 56 -0.18 -0.25 8.37
C GLY A 56 1.15 0.34 7.89
N LYS A 57 2.29 -0.28 8.20
CA LYS A 57 3.62 0.19 7.75
C LYS A 57 3.75 0.18 6.23
N LEU A 58 3.38 -0.94 5.60
CA LEU A 58 3.41 -1.07 4.15
C LEU A 58 2.45 -0.10 3.46
N HIS A 59 1.30 0.20 4.08
CA HIS A 59 0.39 1.23 3.59
C HIS A 59 1.01 2.62 3.60
N ARG A 60 1.73 2.99 4.66
CA ARG A 60 2.47 4.26 4.74
C ARG A 60 3.54 4.34 3.65
N VAL A 61 4.29 3.27 3.43
CA VAL A 61 5.28 3.18 2.34
C VAL A 61 4.61 3.38 0.98
N MET A 62 3.49 2.71 0.70
CA MET A 62 2.79 2.86 -0.59
C MET A 62 2.28 4.29 -0.81
N LYS A 63 1.79 4.97 0.24
CA LYS A 63 1.37 6.37 0.16
C LYS A 63 2.54 7.32 -0.10
N ALA A 64 3.68 7.09 0.54
CA ALA A 64 4.90 7.86 0.30
C ALA A 64 5.44 7.64 -1.12
N LEU A 65 5.36 6.39 -1.62
CA LEU A 65 5.83 6.01 -2.95
C LEU A 65 4.99 6.63 -4.07
N LEU A 66 3.67 6.67 -3.90
CA LEU A 66 2.70 7.11 -4.91
C LEU A 66 1.83 8.27 -4.39
N PRO A 67 2.44 9.45 -4.17
CA PRO A 67 1.70 10.62 -3.70
C PRO A 67 0.69 11.05 -4.77
N GLY A 68 -0.60 11.11 -4.41
CA GLY A 68 -1.69 11.50 -5.31
C GLY A 68 -2.52 10.34 -5.88
N ALA A 69 -2.15 9.09 -5.61
CA ALA A 69 -2.96 7.95 -6.01
C ALA A 69 -4.19 7.76 -5.09
N VAL A 70 -5.29 7.23 -5.66
CA VAL A 70 -6.51 6.88 -4.92
C VAL A 70 -6.40 5.43 -4.45
N PHE A 71 -6.56 5.20 -3.15
CA PHE A 71 -6.48 3.87 -2.54
C PHE A 71 -7.87 3.37 -2.14
N ILE A 72 -8.23 2.18 -2.62
CA ILE A 72 -9.49 1.50 -2.32
C ILE A 72 -9.14 0.14 -1.70
N GLY A 73 -9.50 -0.05 -0.43
CA GLY A 73 -9.23 -1.29 0.30
C GLY A 73 -10.47 -2.16 0.39
N PHE A 74 -10.33 -3.45 0.09
CA PHE A 74 -11.34 -4.47 0.34
C PHE A 74 -10.88 -5.36 1.49
N THR A 75 -11.84 -5.82 2.28
CA THR A 75 -11.61 -6.86 3.28
C THR A 75 -12.93 -7.46 3.75
N GLY A 76 -12.92 -8.75 4.05
CA GLY A 76 -14.04 -9.42 4.73
C GLY A 76 -14.13 -9.14 6.23
N THR A 77 -13.07 -8.60 6.86
CA THR A 77 -12.98 -8.41 8.31
C THR A 77 -12.53 -6.98 8.65
N PRO A 78 -13.44 -6.01 8.60
CA PRO A 78 -13.11 -4.62 8.88
C PRO A 78 -12.70 -4.46 10.35
N LEU A 79 -11.55 -3.83 10.60
CA LEU A 79 -11.16 -3.43 11.95
C LEU A 79 -11.99 -2.23 12.38
N LEU A 80 -12.93 -2.44 13.31
CA LEU A 80 -13.73 -1.37 13.87
C LEU A 80 -12.88 -0.53 14.85
N ALA A 81 -13.18 0.76 14.97
CA ALA A 81 -12.40 1.68 15.81
C ALA A 81 -12.29 1.24 17.29
N LYS A 82 -13.23 0.42 17.78
CA LYS A 82 -13.22 -0.17 19.12
C LYS A 82 -12.22 -1.34 19.27
N ASP A 83 -11.87 -2.00 18.17
CA ASP A 83 -11.01 -3.20 18.15
C ASP A 83 -9.56 -2.86 17.73
N ARG A 84 -9.25 -1.57 17.59
CA ARG A 84 -7.94 -1.07 17.17
C ARG A 84 -6.81 -1.44 18.15
N ALA A 85 -7.14 -1.75 19.40
CA ALA A 85 -6.18 -2.11 20.45
C ALA A 85 -5.76 -3.59 20.41
N THR A 86 -6.46 -4.45 19.67
CA THR A 86 -6.26 -5.92 19.73
C THR A 86 -5.86 -6.56 18.40
N SER A 87 -5.57 -5.78 17.34
CA SER A 87 -5.03 -6.35 16.09
C SER A 87 -3.54 -6.71 16.20
N ARG A 88 -3.20 -7.60 17.13
CA ARG A 88 -1.95 -8.40 17.10
C ARG A 88 -2.35 -9.80 16.64
N GLU A 89 -1.86 -10.15 15.45
CA GLU A 89 -1.70 -11.50 14.87
C GLU A 89 -2.71 -12.58 15.32
N VAL A 90 -3.61 -12.94 14.38
CA VAL A 90 -4.02 -14.34 14.19
C VAL A 90 -3.50 -14.78 12.84
#